data_AF-A0A3D0LC20-F1
#
_entry.id   AF-A0A3D0LC20-F1
#
_cell.length_a   1.000
_cell.length_b   1.000
_cell.length_c   1.000
_cell.angle_alpha   90.00
_cell.angle_beta   90.00
_cell.angle_gamma   90.00
#
_symmetry.space_group_name_H-M   'P 1'
#
loop_
_entity.id
_entity.type
_entity.pdbx_description
1 polymer ?
#
loop_
_entity_poly.entity_id
_entity_poly.type
_entity_poly.pdbx_seq_one_letter_code
_entity_poly.pdbx_strand_id
1 'polypeptide(L)'
;YDISETKIRNKIFKTLKNYGTHRQYSVFECELSKERFGTLYRELLALMKEEEEGNIRIYKLCKKCKDAISVIGIEEESESEAQEDVIVV
;
A
#
# COMPACT_ATOMS: atom_id res chain seq x y z
N TYR A 1 3.70 3.33 -4.48
CA TYR A 1 3.21 4.57 -5.16
C TYR A 1 4.38 5.44 -5.61
N ASP A 2 4.19 6.28 -6.63
CA ASP A 2 5.21 7.21 -7.14
C ASP A 2 4.57 8.53 -7.56
N ILE A 3 4.72 9.57 -6.74
CA ILE A 3 3.95 10.82 -6.79
C ILE A 3 4.85 12.00 -6.39
N SER A 4 4.93 13.00 -7.26
CA SER A 4 5.79 14.17 -7.09
C SER A 4 5.18 15.22 -6.14
N GLU A 5 3.87 15.48 -6.27
CA GLU A 5 3.16 16.48 -5.47
C GLU A 5 3.10 16.08 -3.99
N THR A 6 3.77 16.87 -3.15
CA THR A 6 3.97 16.57 -1.74
C THR A 6 2.67 16.56 -0.96
N LYS A 7 1.72 17.45 -1.29
CA LYS A 7 0.43 17.51 -0.61
C LYS A 7 -0.38 16.23 -0.85
N ILE A 8 -0.40 15.74 -2.08
CA ILE A 8 -1.14 14.53 -2.47
C ILE A 8 -0.44 13.28 -1.91
N ARG A 9 0.89 13.20 -2.05
CA ARG A 9 1.70 12.13 -1.45
C ARG A 9 1.45 12.00 0.06
N ASN A 10 1.39 13.11 0.79
CA ASN A 10 1.12 13.09 2.24
C ASN A 10 -0.30 12.62 2.58
N LYS A 11 -1.31 12.97 1.76
CA LYS A 11 -2.68 12.46 1.94
C LYS A 11 -2.71 10.95 1.72
N ILE A 12 -2.09 10.46 0.64
CA ILE A 12 -2.03 9.03 0.30
C ILE A 12 -1.31 8.23 1.38
N PHE A 13 -0.17 8.73 1.89
CA PHE A 13 0.55 8.11 2.99
C PHE A 13 -0.34 7.94 4.24
N LYS A 14 -1.06 9.00 4.62
CA LYS A 14 -1.99 8.95 5.77
C LYS A 14 -3.15 8.00 5.54
N THR A 15 -3.69 7.96 4.33
CA THR A 15 -4.73 6.99 3.95
C THR A 15 -4.20 5.57 4.10
N LEU A 16 -3.07 5.22 3.46
CA LEU A 16 -2.50 3.86 3.47
C LEU A 16 -2.15 3.37 4.88
N LYS A 17 -1.72 4.25 5.79
CA LYS A 17 -1.49 3.93 7.20
C LYS A 17 -2.72 3.36 7.94
N ASN A 18 -3.94 3.62 7.46
CA ASN A 18 -5.16 3.06 8.05
C ASN A 18 -5.47 1.63 7.55
N TYR A 19 -4.75 1.16 6.52
CA TYR A 19 -5.05 -0.09 5.82
C TYR A 19 -3.91 -1.09 5.85
N GLY A 20 -2.70 -0.68 6.19
CA GLY A 20 -1.57 -1.59 6.20
C GLY A 20 -0.32 -1.01 6.82
N THR A 21 0.75 -1.77 6.63
CA THR A 21 2.08 -1.52 7.16
C THR A 21 2.90 -0.74 6.14
N HIS A 22 3.56 0.32 6.60
CA HIS A 22 4.52 1.07 5.80
C HIS A 22 5.84 0.31 5.75
N ARG A 23 6.28 -0.13 4.56
CA ARG A 23 7.50 -0.96 4.40
C ARG A 23 8.69 -0.19 3.86
N GLN A 24 8.46 0.65 2.87
CA GLN A 24 9.48 1.52 2.29
C GLN A 24 8.87 2.88 2.01
N TYR A 25 9.70 3.88 1.71
CA TYR A 25 9.27 5.27 1.51
C TYR A 25 7.95 5.43 0.74
N SER A 26 7.77 4.62 -0.30
CA SER A 26 6.54 4.59 -1.09
C SER A 26 5.95 3.19 -1.31
N VAL A 27 6.20 2.24 -0.40
CA VAL A 27 5.62 0.90 -0.45
C VAL A 27 4.83 0.60 0.83
N PHE A 28 3.59 0.16 0.66
CA PHE A 28 2.75 -0.35 1.75
C PHE A 28 2.32 -1.78 1.49
N GLU A 29 2.28 -2.58 2.55
CA GLU A 29 1.69 -3.92 2.57
C GLU A 29 0.40 -3.90 3.37
N CYS A 30 -0.72 -4.28 2.74
CA CYS A 30 -2.04 -4.23 3.33
C CYS A 30 -2.69 -5.62 3.31
N GLU A 31 -3.08 -6.15 4.46
CA GLU A 31 -3.92 -7.35 4.59
C GLU A 31 -5.39 -6.93 4.66
N LEU A 32 -6.11 -7.11 3.56
CA LEU A 32 -7.44 -6.52 3.39
C LEU A 32 -8.45 -7.51 2.80
N SER A 33 -9.63 -7.56 3.41
CA SER A 33 -10.79 -8.16 2.79
C SER A 33 -11.19 -7.42 1.50
N LYS A 34 -11.95 -8.08 0.62
CA LYS A 34 -12.42 -7.49 -0.66
C LYS A 34 -13.16 -6.17 -0.46
N GLU A 35 -13.97 -6.05 0.59
CA GLU A 35 -14.74 -4.85 0.90
C GLU A 35 -13.84 -3.70 1.35
N ARG A 36 -12.89 -3.98 2.25
CA ARG A 36 -11.91 -2.98 2.70
C ARG A 36 -11.03 -2.51 1.55
N PHE A 37 -10.60 -3.42 0.66
CA PHE A 37 -9.89 -3.05 -0.55
C PHE A 37 -10.72 -2.13 -1.45
N GLY A 38 -12.01 -2.43 -1.65
CA GLY A 38 -12.89 -1.57 -2.44
C GLY A 38 -13.02 -0.15 -1.88
N THR A 39 -13.02 0.00 -0.55
CA THR A 39 -13.00 1.32 0.10
C THR A 39 -11.65 2.02 -0.09
N LEU A 40 -10.53 1.35 0.20
CA LEU A 40 -9.19 1.92 -0.03
C LEU A 40 -9.03 2.38 -1.48
N TYR A 41 -9.41 1.56 -2.44
CA TYR A 41 -9.31 1.88 -3.87
C TYR A 41 -10.07 3.16 -4.22
N ARG A 42 -11.28 3.35 -3.70
CA ARG A 42 -12.08 4.56 -3.93
C ARG A 42 -11.44 5.81 -3.31
N GLU A 43 -10.89 5.69 -2.11
CA GLU A 43 -10.18 6.80 -1.45
C GLU A 43 -8.94 7.22 -2.24
N LEU A 44 -8.10 6.25 -2.63
CA LEU A 44 -6.92 6.51 -3.46
C LEU A 44 -7.30 7.11 -4.82
N LEU A 45 -8.35 6.59 -5.47
CA LEU A 45 -8.83 7.12 -6.74
C LEU A 45 -9.30 8.57 -6.61
N ALA A 46 -9.96 8.93 -5.50
CA ALA A 46 -10.39 10.30 -5.25
C ALA A 46 -9.19 11.24 -5.04
N LEU A 47 -8.16 10.80 -4.32
CA LEU A 47 -6.93 11.58 -4.11
C LEU A 47 -6.15 11.79 -5.42
N MET A 48 -6.12 10.79 -6.29
CA MET A 48 -5.44 10.85 -7.58
C MET A 48 -6.15 11.75 -8.61
N LYS A 49 -7.36 12.26 -8.34
CA LYS A 49 -8.03 13.23 -9.25
C LYS A 49 -7.36 14.60 -9.26
N GLU A 50 -6.69 14.95 -8.17
CA GLU A 50 -5.93 16.20 -8.03
C GLU A 50 -4.49 16.04 -8.54
N GLU A 51 -4.08 14.82 -8.93
CA GLU A 51 -2.71 14.50 -9.34
C GLU A 51 -2.56 14.59 -10.86
N GLU A 52 -1.54 15.31 -11.31
CA GLU A 52 -1.22 15.48 -12.73
C GLU A 52 -0.10 14.52 -13.16
N GLU A 53 0.84 14.21 -12.25
CA GLU A 53 2.03 13.43 -12.53
C GLU A 53 2.28 12.39 -11.43
N GLY A 54 1.93 11.13 -11.73
CA GLY A 54 2.24 10.03 -10.83
C GLY A 54 1.35 8.83 -11.06
N ASN A 55 1.64 7.75 -10.32
CA ASN A 55 0.79 6.57 -10.33
C ASN A 55 0.83 5.81 -9.00
N ILE A 56 -0.25 5.08 -8.77
CA ILE A 56 -0.34 4.07 -7.73
C ILE A 56 -0.46 2.74 -8.45
N ARG A 57 0.41 1.79 -8.11
CA ARG A 57 0.31 0.41 -8.56
C ARG A 57 -0.15 -0.44 -7.39
N ILE A 58 -1.00 -1.41 -7.67
CA ILE A 58 -1.59 -2.26 -6.65
C ILE A 58 -1.39 -3.71 -7.09
N TYR A 59 -0.63 -4.46 -6.31
CA TYR A 59 -0.35 -5.87 -6.56
C TYR A 59 -1.07 -6.72 -5.53
N LYS A 60 -1.97 -7.60 -5.99
CA LYS A 60 -2.58 -8.62 -5.13
C LYS A 60 -1.66 -9.82 -5.09
N LEU A 61 -1.05 -10.07 -3.95
CA LEU A 61 -0.17 -11.20 -3.71
C LEU A 61 -0.97 -12.32 -3.06
N CYS A 62 -0.90 -13.51 -3.65
CA CYS A 62 -1.33 -14.71 -2.96
C CYS A 62 -0.32 -15.06 -1.86
N LYS A 63 -0.73 -15.92 -0.92
CA LYS A 63 0.11 -16.37 0.19
C LYS A 63 1.51 -16.84 -0.25
N LYS A 64 1.58 -17.70 -1.27
CA LYS A 64 2.87 -18.22 -1.77
C LYS A 64 3.77 -17.11 -2.35
N CYS A 65 3.20 -16.10 -2.99
CA CYS A 65 3.97 -14.97 -3.49
C CYS A 65 4.48 -14.07 -2.36
N LYS A 66 3.71 -13.92 -1.27
CA LYS A 66 4.15 -13.22 -0.05
C LYS A 66 5.34 -13.92 0.58
N ASP A 67 5.26 -15.24 0.75
CA ASP A 67 6.32 -16.05 1.37
C ASP A 67 7.63 -16.05 0.55
N ALA A 68 7.56 -15.69 -0.73
CA ALA A 68 8.70 -15.59 -1.63
C ALA A 68 9.35 -14.20 -1.69
N ILE A 69 8.83 -13.21 -0.94
CA ILE A 69 9.41 -11.87 -0.88
C ILE A 69 10.81 -11.97 -0.25
N SER A 70 11.79 -11.39 -0.93
CA SER A 70 13.16 -11.28 -0.44
C SER A 70 13.51 -9.82 -0.22
N VAL A 71 13.99 -9.49 0.97
CA VAL A 71 14.39 -8.13 1.36
C VAL A 71 15.91 -8.07 1.44
N ILE A 72 16.51 -7.00 0.91
CA ILE A 72 17.94 -6.72 1.01
C ILE A 72 18.10 -5.37 1.70
N GLY A 73 18.83 -5.34 2.82
CA GLY A 73 19.06 -4.14 3.62
C GLY A 73 18.45 -4.22 5.01
N ILE A 74 18.15 -3.06 5.60
CA ILE A 74 17.55 -2.94 6.93
C ILE A 74 16.04 -2.83 6.77
N GLU A 75 15.29 -3.70 7.46
CA GLU A 75 13.84 -3.59 7.61
C GLU A 75 13.53 -3.14 9.03
N GLU A 76 12.58 -2.22 9.19
CA GLU A 76 12.02 -1.93 10.51
C GLU A 76 10.98 -3.00 10.83
N GLU A 77 11.15 -3.71 11.95
CA GLU A 77 10.22 -4.75 12.38
C GLU A 77 8.86 -4.14 12.73
N SER A 78 7.82 -4.65 12.07
CA SER A 78 6.44 -4.48 12.52
C SER A 78 5.75 -5.83 12.45
N GLU A 79 5.32 -6.33 13.59
CA GLU A 79 4.56 -7.58 13.72
C GLU A 79 3.18 -7.44 13.08
N SER A 80 2.78 -8.43 12.26
CA SER A 80 1.36 -8.70 12.01
C SER A 80 1.14 -10.19 11.75
N GLU A 81 0.22 -10.78 12.51
CA GLU A 81 -0.33 -12.13 12.30
C GLU A 81 -1.65 -12.04 11.50
N ALA A 82 -1.76 -12.81 10.41
CA ALA A 82 -2.95 -13.40 9.73
C ALA A 82 -2.71 -13.44 8.19
N GLN A 83 -3.05 -14.45 7.38
CA GLN A 83 -4.29 -15.19 7.07
C GLN A 83 -5.27 -14.50 6.09
N GLU A 84 -4.78 -13.75 5.09
CA GLU A 84 -5.52 -13.39 3.86
C GLU A 84 -4.56 -12.93 2.72
N ASP A 85 -5.09 -12.61 1.52
CA ASP A 85 -4.30 -12.05 0.41
C ASP A 85 -3.73 -10.67 0.76
N VAL A 86 -2.46 -10.41 0.42
CA VAL A 86 -1.77 -9.14 0.72
C VAL A 86 -1.80 -8.23 -0.50
N ILE A 87 -2.09 -6.95 -0.28
CA ILE A 87 -2.05 -5.91 -1.29
C ILE A 87 -0.81 -5.05 -1.08
N VAL A 88 0.04 -5.00 -2.10
CA VAL A 88 1.22 -4.13 -2.12
C VAL A 88 0.94 -2.90 -2.96
N VAL A 89 1.15 -1.72 -2.38
CA VAL A 89 0.89 -0.39 -2.98
C VAL A 89 2.16 0.40 -3.15
#